data_AF-A0A1I8CDV2-F1
#
_entry.id   AF-A0A1I8CDV2-F1
#
_cell.length_a   1.000
_cell.length_b   1.000
_cell.length_c   1.000
_cell.angle_alpha   90.00
_cell.angle_beta   90.00
_cell.angle_gamma   90.00
#
_symmetry.space_group_name_H-M   'P 1'
#
loop_
_entity.id
_entity.type
_entity.pdbx_description
1 polymer ?
#
loop_
_entity_poly.entity_id
_entity_poly.type
_entity_poly.pdbx_seq_one_letter_code
_entity_poly.pdbx_strand_id
1 'polypeptide(L)'
;MITMACTTNPWHFLMQTFNAFVCFWITCIIETLFDLVVAGAFATIYFHDKNSEHLPEKIIRSSAWRSVKFHFGTICIGSISIAVVKYVRIYLIVSQFIFKLTERYFKIPVYSWIQCCFFVLDNFLVYMEKSLFVITAIHGTDFWSSANKSNTLISENKKTFCSLKGIMELSLFLGRVIISTLCGVCTYIFAYTQFKLNPANVDDSSLTLPCVIVTIGAYYISALFIDIFEFGSRTIYLCYLEDCSLNDGSTEKPYYMDGSLAEIFGKDIEMKEKKPRV
;
A
#
# COMPACT_ATOMS: atom_id res chain seq x y z
N MET A 1 -32.77 6.55 4.25
CA MET A 1 -32.22 5.18 4.22
C MET A 1 -31.97 4.62 5.62
N ILE A 2 -31.41 5.39 6.56
CA ILE A 2 -31.24 4.97 7.97
C ILE A 2 -32.58 5.00 8.75
N THR A 3 -33.48 5.90 8.39
CA THR A 3 -34.85 5.98 8.96
C THR A 3 -35.78 4.84 8.54
N MET A 4 -35.48 4.10 7.47
CA MET A 4 -36.27 2.92 7.07
C MET A 4 -35.83 1.61 7.74
N ALA A 5 -34.66 1.58 8.39
CA ALA A 5 -34.19 0.39 9.09
C ALA A 5 -34.82 0.23 10.50
N CYS A 6 -35.38 1.31 11.05
CA CYS A 6 -36.01 1.31 12.38
C CYS A 6 -37.35 0.55 12.47
N THR A 7 -37.90 0.04 11.36
CA THR A 7 -39.18 -0.71 11.37
C THR A 7 -39.01 -2.24 11.31
N THR A 8 -37.78 -2.75 11.34
CA THR A 8 -37.50 -4.19 11.28
C THR A 8 -36.85 -4.70 12.57
N ASN A 9 -37.17 -5.93 12.98
CA ASN A 9 -36.69 -6.56 14.22
C ASN A 9 -35.22 -6.21 14.53
N PRO A 10 -34.84 -5.95 15.81
CA PRO A 10 -33.47 -5.60 16.20
C PRO A 10 -32.43 -6.61 15.70
N TRP A 11 -32.83 -7.88 15.55
CA TRP A 11 -32.04 -8.94 14.95
C TRP A 11 -31.62 -8.67 13.50
N HIS A 12 -32.48 -8.08 12.66
CA HIS A 12 -32.13 -7.76 11.28
C HIS A 12 -31.08 -6.67 11.19
N PHE A 13 -31.20 -5.61 12.00
CA PHE A 13 -30.20 -4.55 12.07
C PHE A 13 -28.84 -5.08 12.54
N LEU A 14 -28.84 -5.90 13.60
CA LEU A 14 -27.62 -6.53 14.10
C LEU A 14 -26.94 -7.39 13.01
N MET A 15 -27.71 -8.25 12.32
CA MET A 15 -27.16 -9.09 11.26
C MET A 15 -26.63 -8.27 10.07
N GLN A 16 -27.31 -7.18 9.68
CA GLN A 16 -26.85 -6.30 8.61
C GLN A 16 -25.53 -5.59 8.98
N THR A 17 -25.42 -5.08 10.21
CA THR A 17 -24.18 -4.42 10.68
C THR A 17 -23.01 -5.39 10.79
N PHE A 18 -23.26 -6.61 11.27
CA PHE A 18 -22.27 -7.69 11.31
C PHE A 18 -21.80 -8.08 9.90
N ASN A 19 -22.73 -8.32 8.96
CA ASN A 19 -22.36 -8.66 7.58
C ASN A 19 -21.57 -7.54 6.90
N ALA A 20 -21.94 -6.27 7.11
CA ALA A 20 -21.19 -5.13 6.60
C ALA A 20 -19.76 -5.08 7.17
N PHE A 21 -19.60 -5.35 8.47
CA PHE A 21 -18.28 -5.46 9.09
C PHE A 21 -17.46 -6.61 8.50
N VAL A 22 -18.05 -7.79 8.32
CA VAL A 22 -17.36 -8.95 7.75
C VAL A 22 -16.94 -8.70 6.30
N CYS A 23 -17.82 -8.15 5.46
CA CYS A 23 -17.46 -7.77 4.09
C CYS A 23 -16.29 -6.79 4.06
N PHE A 24 -16.30 -5.81 4.97
CA PHE A 24 -15.22 -4.85 5.10
C PHE A 24 -13.91 -5.50 5.57
N TRP A 25 -13.98 -6.38 6.57
CA TRP A 25 -12.82 -7.11 7.06
C TRP A 25 -12.20 -8.00 5.98
N ILE A 26 -13.01 -8.65 5.14
CA ILE A 26 -12.53 -9.42 3.98
C ILE A 26 -11.73 -8.53 3.01
N THR A 27 -12.16 -7.28 2.77
CA THR A 27 -11.38 -6.37 1.92
C THR A 27 -10.01 -6.05 2.51
N CYS A 28 -9.93 -5.86 3.84
CA CYS A 28 -8.65 -5.71 4.53
C CYS A 28 -7.79 -6.98 4.41
N ILE A 29 -8.37 -8.18 4.56
CA ILE A 29 -7.65 -9.45 4.37
C ILE A 29 -7.03 -9.53 2.97
N ILE A 30 -7.76 -9.11 1.93
CA ILE A 30 -7.28 -9.14 0.54
C ILE A 30 -6.11 -8.15 0.35
N GLU A 31 -6.23 -6.93 0.89
CA GLU A 31 -5.18 -5.91 0.83
C GLU A 31 -3.91 -6.39 1.57
N THR A 32 -4.06 -6.88 2.79
CA THR A 32 -2.96 -7.41 3.61
C THR A 32 -2.30 -8.64 2.96
N LEU A 33 -3.10 -9.53 2.35
CA LEU A 33 -2.57 -10.66 1.61
C LEU A 33 -1.72 -10.19 0.43
N PHE A 34 -2.23 -9.22 -0.34
CA PHE A 34 -1.51 -8.63 -1.47
C PHE A 34 -0.16 -8.05 -1.03
N ASP A 35 -0.15 -7.24 0.03
CA ASP A 35 1.05 -6.67 0.62
C ASP A 35 2.05 -7.77 1.01
N LEU A 36 1.61 -8.84 1.69
CA LEU A 36 2.51 -9.94 2.05
C LEU A 36 3.05 -10.71 0.83
N VAL A 37 2.24 -10.92 -0.21
CA VAL A 37 2.70 -11.58 -1.45
C VAL A 37 3.78 -10.75 -2.14
N VAL A 38 3.56 -9.43 -2.26
CA VAL A 38 4.51 -8.50 -2.88
C VAL A 38 5.79 -8.44 -2.05
N ALA A 39 5.68 -8.29 -0.72
CA ALA A 39 6.81 -8.31 0.20
C ALA A 39 7.65 -9.59 0.02
N GLY A 40 6.99 -10.75 0.02
CA GLY A 40 7.66 -12.04 -0.16
C GLY A 40 8.35 -12.19 -1.51
N ALA A 41 7.78 -11.61 -2.57
CA ALA A 41 8.42 -11.63 -3.89
C ALA A 41 9.68 -10.77 -3.92
N PHE A 42 9.60 -9.51 -3.46
CA PHE A 42 10.73 -8.59 -3.40
C PHE A 42 11.82 -9.07 -2.44
N ALA A 43 11.46 -9.59 -1.27
CA ALA A 43 12.41 -10.18 -0.33
C ALA A 43 13.14 -11.40 -0.92
N THR A 44 12.42 -12.25 -1.65
CA THR A 44 13.03 -13.41 -2.34
C THR A 44 14.01 -12.97 -3.42
N ILE A 45 13.71 -11.91 -4.16
CA ILE A 45 14.62 -11.33 -5.18
C ILE A 45 15.83 -10.69 -4.51
N TYR A 46 15.62 -9.92 -3.45
CA TYR A 46 16.68 -9.18 -2.74
C TYR A 46 17.72 -10.12 -2.12
N PHE A 47 17.27 -11.15 -1.41
CA PHE A 47 18.14 -12.12 -0.74
C PHE A 47 18.52 -13.31 -1.65
N HIS A 48 18.28 -13.21 -2.96
CA HIS A 48 18.70 -14.25 -3.90
C HIS A 48 20.22 -14.27 -4.05
N ASP A 49 20.81 -15.47 -4.16
CA ASP A 49 22.23 -15.60 -4.43
C ASP A 49 22.55 -15.10 -5.85
N LYS A 50 23.40 -14.06 -5.93
CA LYS A 50 23.83 -13.45 -7.20
C LYS A 50 24.65 -14.41 -8.08
N ASN A 51 25.18 -15.50 -7.51
CA ASN A 51 25.91 -16.52 -8.26
C ASN A 51 24.98 -17.55 -8.91
N SER A 52 23.68 -17.54 -8.59
CA SER A 52 22.68 -18.37 -9.26
C SER A 52 22.36 -17.76 -10.63
N GLU A 53 22.58 -18.54 -11.70
CA GLU A 53 22.38 -18.09 -13.09
C GLU A 53 20.90 -17.81 -13.41
N HIS A 54 19.97 -18.33 -12.60
CA HIS A 54 18.54 -18.20 -12.82
C HIS A 54 17.81 -17.73 -11.56
N LEU A 55 16.98 -16.70 -11.73
CA LEU A 55 15.98 -16.31 -10.74
C LEU A 55 15.01 -17.47 -10.50
N PRO A 56 14.52 -17.66 -9.26
CA PRO A 56 13.60 -18.75 -8.96
C PRO A 56 12.34 -18.63 -9.82
N GLU A 57 12.00 -19.68 -10.56
CA GLU A 57 10.80 -19.66 -11.37
C GLU A 57 9.55 -19.49 -10.49
N LYS A 58 8.57 -18.72 -10.97
CA LYS A 58 7.25 -18.55 -10.34
C LYS A 58 7.31 -17.95 -8.91
N ILE A 59 8.20 -16.99 -8.67
CA ILE A 59 8.36 -16.27 -7.39
C ILE A 59 7.02 -15.83 -6.79
N ILE A 60 6.18 -15.18 -7.59
CA ILE A 60 4.88 -14.64 -7.13
C ILE A 60 3.97 -15.77 -6.65
N ARG A 61 3.89 -16.88 -7.40
CA ARG A 61 3.06 -18.04 -7.04
C ARG A 61 3.56 -18.71 -5.75
N SER A 62 4.88 -18.85 -5.63
CA SER A 62 5.50 -19.40 -4.43
C SER A 62 5.26 -18.51 -3.20
N SER A 63 5.43 -17.19 -3.37
CA SER A 63 5.13 -16.19 -2.35
C SER A 63 3.67 -16.27 -1.90
N ALA A 64 2.72 -16.23 -2.86
CA ALA A 64 1.30 -16.33 -2.58
C ALA A 64 0.92 -17.61 -1.83
N TRP A 65 1.48 -18.75 -2.23
CA TRP A 65 1.24 -20.02 -1.56
C TRP A 65 1.76 -20.01 -0.12
N ARG A 66 2.97 -19.49 0.13
CA ARG A 66 3.52 -19.37 1.49
C ARG A 66 2.67 -18.45 2.36
N SER A 67 2.24 -17.30 1.83
CA SER A 67 1.40 -16.34 2.55
C SER A 67 0.09 -16.96 3.03
N VAL A 68 -0.61 -17.69 2.15
CA VAL A 68 -1.88 -18.35 2.49
C VAL A 68 -1.68 -19.55 3.40
N LYS A 69 -0.64 -20.37 3.17
CA LYS A 69 -0.45 -21.61 3.93
C LYS A 69 0.08 -21.38 5.35
N PHE A 70 1.03 -20.45 5.51
CA PHE A 70 1.78 -20.29 6.76
C PHE A 70 1.45 -19.00 7.51
N HIS A 71 1.00 -17.95 6.81
CA HIS A 71 0.81 -16.61 7.41
C HIS A 71 -0.63 -16.12 7.40
N PHE A 72 -1.62 -16.98 7.09
CA PHE A 72 -3.02 -16.59 7.10
C PHE A 72 -3.49 -16.07 8.47
N GLY A 73 -3.02 -16.68 9.57
CA GLY A 73 -3.30 -16.19 10.93
C GLY A 73 -2.78 -14.77 11.16
N THR A 74 -1.54 -14.50 10.76
CA THR A 74 -0.92 -13.16 10.83
C THR A 74 -1.70 -12.15 9.99
N ILE A 75 -2.12 -12.53 8.78
CA ILE A 75 -2.98 -11.71 7.90
C ILE A 75 -4.30 -11.37 8.59
N CYS A 76 -4.98 -12.35 9.19
CA CYS A 76 -6.24 -12.13 9.90
C CYS A 76 -6.08 -11.17 11.10
N ILE A 77 -4.98 -11.28 11.86
CA ILE A 77 -4.71 -10.42 13.02
C ILE A 77 -4.39 -8.97 12.60
N GLY A 78 -3.60 -8.77 11.54
CA GLY A 78 -3.35 -7.43 10.99
C GLY A 78 -4.63 -6.78 10.48
N SER A 79 -5.28 -7.47 9.53
CA SER A 79 -6.49 -6.97 8.89
C SER A 79 -7.64 -6.68 9.86
N ILE A 80 -7.85 -7.48 10.92
CA ILE A 80 -8.93 -7.20 11.90
C ILE A 80 -8.64 -5.92 12.71
N SER A 81 -7.37 -5.66 13.02
CA SER A 81 -6.94 -4.48 13.76
C SER A 81 -7.26 -3.20 12.97
N ILE A 82 -6.93 -3.20 11.68
CA ILE A 82 -7.29 -2.11 10.77
C ILE A 82 -8.81 -2.04 10.57
N ALA A 83 -9.46 -3.19 10.37
CA ALA A 83 -10.89 -3.25 10.05
C ALA A 83 -11.74 -2.62 11.16
N VAL A 84 -11.43 -2.91 12.42
CA VAL A 84 -12.14 -2.34 13.58
C VAL A 84 -12.01 -0.82 13.61
N VAL A 85 -10.79 -0.28 13.46
CA VAL A 85 -10.56 1.17 13.52
C VAL A 85 -11.24 1.90 12.36
N LYS A 86 -11.13 1.38 11.14
CA LYS A 86 -11.82 1.95 9.97
C LYS A 86 -13.34 1.84 10.09
N TYR A 87 -13.87 0.74 10.64
CA TYR A 87 -15.31 0.58 10.86
C TYR A 87 -15.85 1.61 11.85
N VAL A 88 -15.16 1.84 12.96
CA VAL A 88 -15.51 2.90 13.93
C VAL A 88 -15.45 4.27 13.27
N ARG A 89 -14.42 4.54 12.45
CA ARG A 89 -14.30 5.81 11.72
C ARG A 89 -15.48 6.04 10.76
N ILE A 90 -15.90 5.03 10.01
CA ILE A 90 -17.07 5.10 9.12
C ILE A 90 -18.34 5.39 9.95
N TYR A 91 -18.52 4.70 11.07
CA TYR A 91 -19.65 4.93 11.97
C TYR A 91 -19.70 6.39 12.49
N LEU A 92 -18.55 6.95 12.86
CA LEU A 92 -18.46 8.35 13.32
C LEU A 92 -18.82 9.34 12.21
N ILE A 93 -18.36 9.10 10.98
CA ILE A 93 -18.68 9.95 9.81
C ILE A 93 -20.18 9.91 9.51
N VAL A 94 -20.76 8.70 9.46
CA VAL A 94 -22.20 8.52 9.23
C VAL A 94 -23.02 9.19 10.33
N SER A 95 -22.61 9.05 11.60
CA SER A 95 -23.28 9.70 12.73
C SER A 95 -23.26 11.23 12.61
N GLN A 96 -22.13 11.82 12.21
CA GLN A 96 -22.04 13.27 11.97
C GLN A 96 -22.95 13.72 10.82
N PHE A 97 -23.03 12.94 9.75
CA PHE A 97 -23.95 13.23 8.65
C PHE A 97 -25.41 13.24 9.12
N ILE A 98 -25.82 12.27 9.94
CA ILE A 98 -27.16 12.22 10.53
C ILE A 98 -27.41 13.41 11.47
N PHE A 99 -26.43 13.81 12.28
CA PHE A 99 -26.59 14.96 13.18
C PHE A 99 -26.77 16.28 12.43
N LYS A 100 -26.08 16.44 11.29
CA LYS A 100 -26.30 17.59 10.39
C LYS A 100 -27.72 17.57 9.82
N LEU A 101 -28.23 16.42 9.41
CA LEU A 101 -29.60 16.27 8.88
C LEU A 101 -30.70 16.46 9.94
N THR A 102 -30.40 16.18 11.22
CA THR A 102 -31.36 16.27 12.33
C THR A 102 -31.19 17.54 13.17
N GLU A 103 -30.40 18.50 12.69
CA GLU A 103 -30.12 19.80 13.35
C GLU A 103 -29.51 19.67 14.76
N ARG A 104 -28.87 18.55 15.07
CA ARG A 104 -28.23 18.26 16.38
C ARG A 104 -26.77 18.70 16.41
N TYR A 105 -26.52 19.98 16.09
CA TYR A 105 -25.17 20.51 15.88
C TYR A 105 -24.26 20.43 17.11
N PHE A 106 -24.82 20.47 18.32
CA PHE A 106 -24.06 20.41 19.58
C PHE A 106 -23.20 19.13 19.73
N LYS A 107 -23.61 18.01 19.11
CA LYS A 107 -22.85 16.73 19.20
C LYS A 107 -21.71 16.63 18.20
N ILE A 108 -21.70 17.49 17.17
CA ILE A 108 -20.73 17.40 16.06
C ILE A 108 -19.28 17.60 16.54
N PRO A 109 -18.95 18.61 17.38
CA PRO A 109 -17.56 18.82 17.80
C PRO A 109 -16.94 17.59 18.44
N VAL A 110 -17.63 16.96 19.39
CA VAL A 110 -17.13 15.74 20.08
C VAL A 110 -16.84 14.62 19.09
N TYR A 111 -17.74 14.37 18.14
CA TYR A 111 -17.55 13.34 17.13
C TYR A 111 -16.40 13.68 16.16
N SER A 112 -16.21 14.96 15.85
CA SER A 112 -15.09 15.41 15.01
C SER A 112 -13.73 15.21 15.71
N TRP A 113 -13.64 15.47 17.02
CA TRP A 113 -12.43 15.18 17.81
C TRP A 113 -12.11 13.69 17.82
N ILE A 114 -13.10 12.83 18.11
CA ILE A 114 -12.92 11.37 18.10
C ILE A 114 -12.55 10.88 16.70
N GLN A 115 -13.20 11.39 15.65
CA GLN A 115 -12.86 11.05 14.27
C GLN A 115 -11.41 11.40 13.93
N CYS A 116 -10.90 12.54 14.43
CA CYS A 116 -9.50 12.91 14.25
C CYS A 116 -8.56 11.90 14.92
N CYS A 117 -8.84 11.50 16.17
CA CYS A 117 -8.06 10.47 16.87
C CYS A 117 -8.05 9.14 16.09
N PHE A 118 -9.22 8.69 15.63
CA PHE A 118 -9.33 7.45 14.84
C PHE A 118 -8.69 7.56 13.45
N PHE A 119 -8.65 8.76 12.86
CA PHE A 119 -7.91 9.00 11.62
C PHE A 119 -6.41 8.84 11.85
N VAL A 120 -5.85 9.42 12.92
CA VAL A 120 -4.43 9.24 13.27
C VAL A 120 -4.12 7.78 13.57
N LEU A 121 -5.00 7.09 14.31
CA LEU A 121 -4.85 5.67 14.63
C LEU A 121 -4.90 4.78 13.38
N ASP A 122 -5.84 5.03 12.46
CA ASP A 122 -5.96 4.32 11.16
C ASP A 122 -4.64 4.43 10.37
N ASN A 123 -4.13 5.65 10.20
CA ASN A 123 -2.87 5.87 9.50
C ASN A 123 -1.68 5.20 10.20
N PHE A 124 -1.63 5.24 11.53
CA PHE A 124 -0.57 4.59 12.30
C PHE A 124 -0.62 3.06 12.17
N LEU A 125 -1.81 2.46 12.27
CA LEU A 125 -1.97 1.01 12.14
C LEU A 125 -1.63 0.53 10.72
N VAL A 126 -2.13 1.22 9.68
CA VAL A 126 -1.76 0.91 8.29
C VAL A 126 -0.25 0.99 8.09
N TYR A 127 0.38 2.03 8.64
CA TYR A 127 1.82 2.20 8.56
C TYR A 127 2.59 1.05 9.23
N MET A 128 2.22 0.70 10.46
CA MET A 128 2.84 -0.39 11.21
C MET A 128 2.64 -1.73 10.52
N GLU A 129 1.42 -1.96 10.01
CA GLU A 129 1.05 -3.19 9.31
C GLU A 129 1.93 -3.44 8.08
N LYS A 130 2.07 -2.41 7.22
CA LYS A 130 2.89 -2.53 6.01
C LYS A 130 4.34 -2.90 6.31
N SER A 131 4.92 -2.30 7.35
CA SER A 131 6.30 -2.60 7.77
C SER A 131 6.43 -3.99 8.43
N LEU A 132 5.44 -4.39 9.22
CA LEU A 132 5.37 -5.71 9.85
C LEU A 132 5.32 -6.84 8.81
N PHE A 133 4.53 -6.69 7.74
CA PHE A 133 4.40 -7.73 6.72
C PHE A 133 5.66 -7.88 5.88
N VAL A 134 6.46 -6.82 5.72
CA VAL A 134 7.79 -6.95 5.13
C VAL A 134 8.70 -7.82 6.01
N ILE A 135 8.77 -7.55 7.31
CA ILE A 135 9.60 -8.37 8.23
C ILE A 135 9.07 -9.81 8.31
N THR A 136 7.75 -9.99 8.29
CA THR A 136 7.12 -11.32 8.22
C THR A 136 7.54 -12.06 6.95
N ALA A 137 7.64 -11.38 5.81
CA ALA A 137 8.08 -11.97 4.56
C ALA A 137 9.56 -12.38 4.57
N ILE A 138 10.41 -11.63 5.28
CA ILE A 138 11.85 -11.92 5.40
C ILE A 138 12.09 -13.10 6.35
N HIS A 139 11.52 -13.04 7.55
CA HIS A 139 11.84 -13.98 8.64
C HIS A 139 10.83 -15.12 8.82
N GLY A 140 9.63 -15.00 8.27
CA GLY A 140 8.55 -15.97 8.50
C GLY A 140 8.03 -16.00 9.94
N THR A 141 8.16 -14.89 10.68
CA THR A 141 7.77 -14.79 12.10
C THR A 141 6.28 -14.44 12.30
N ASP A 142 5.79 -14.60 13.54
CA ASP A 142 4.43 -14.23 13.92
C ASP A 142 4.20 -12.70 13.93
N PHE A 143 2.93 -12.29 14.12
CA PHE A 143 2.53 -10.88 14.09
C PHE A 143 3.33 -10.01 15.06
N TRP A 144 3.39 -10.40 16.34
CA TRP A 144 3.97 -9.55 17.38
C TRP A 144 5.49 -9.45 17.28
N SER A 145 6.16 -10.55 16.96
CA SER A 145 7.62 -10.55 16.73
C SER A 145 7.99 -9.67 15.55
N SER A 146 7.27 -9.80 14.42
CA SER A 146 7.48 -8.98 13.23
C SER A 146 7.17 -7.49 13.49
N ALA A 147 6.12 -7.18 14.26
CA ALA A 147 5.80 -5.80 14.67
C ALA A 147 6.96 -5.17 15.44
N ASN A 148 7.45 -5.87 16.47
CA ASN A 148 8.49 -5.34 17.33
C ASN A 148 9.80 -5.13 16.54
N LYS A 149 10.22 -6.15 15.78
CA LYS A 149 11.43 -6.08 14.97
C LYS A 149 11.37 -4.99 13.90
N SER A 150 10.25 -4.85 13.18
CA SER A 150 10.07 -3.78 12.19
C SER A 150 10.15 -2.39 12.82
N ASN A 151 9.53 -2.20 13.99
CA ASN A 151 9.55 -0.94 14.70
C ASN A 151 10.95 -0.60 15.21
N THR A 152 11.68 -1.57 15.77
CA THR A 152 13.07 -1.39 16.19
C THR A 152 13.95 -0.92 15.02
N LEU A 153 13.94 -1.64 13.89
CA LEU A 153 14.73 -1.30 12.71
C LEU A 153 14.45 0.11 12.18
N ILE A 154 13.17 0.48 12.11
CA ILE A 154 12.76 1.80 11.63
C ILE A 154 13.13 2.89 12.64
N SER A 155 12.98 2.62 13.95
CA SER A 155 13.29 3.60 14.99
C SER A 155 14.79 3.93 15.04
N GLU A 156 15.64 2.94 14.83
CA GLU A 156 17.10 3.09 14.74
C GLU A 156 17.52 3.94 13.53
N ASN A 157 16.78 3.83 12.42
CA ASN A 157 17.09 4.50 11.15
C ASN A 157 16.07 5.60 10.78
N LYS A 158 15.38 6.17 11.78
CA LYS A 158 14.18 7.00 11.57
C LYS A 158 14.39 8.19 10.63
N LYS A 159 15.53 8.87 10.73
CA LYS A 159 15.83 10.07 9.90
C LYS A 159 15.92 9.68 8.43
N THR A 160 16.76 8.69 8.13
CA THR A 160 16.97 8.16 6.78
C THR A 160 15.67 7.60 6.20
N PHE A 161 14.94 6.82 7.00
CA PHE A 161 13.65 6.26 6.59
C PHE A 161 12.64 7.36 6.24
N CYS A 162 12.52 8.41 7.06
CA CYS A 162 11.57 9.50 6.82
C CYS A 162 11.91 10.27 5.52
N SER A 163 13.19 10.59 5.31
CA SER A 163 13.64 11.28 4.10
C SER A 163 13.37 10.46 2.83
N LEU A 164 13.71 9.17 2.85
CA LEU A 164 13.50 8.28 1.72
C LEU A 164 12.03 8.04 1.44
N LYS A 165 11.23 7.84 2.50
CA LYS A 165 9.77 7.73 2.37
C LYS A 165 9.19 8.96 1.69
N GLY A 166 9.59 10.17 2.11
CA GLY A 166 9.12 11.41 1.50
C GLY A 166 9.51 11.54 0.02
N ILE A 167 10.75 11.23 -0.34
CA ILE A 167 11.23 11.28 -1.74
C ILE A 167 10.46 10.26 -2.61
N MET A 168 10.29 9.05 -2.10
CA MET A 168 9.58 7.97 -2.79
C MET A 168 8.11 8.32 -3.01
N GLU A 169 7.40 8.77 -1.96
CA GLU A 169 5.99 9.16 -2.07
C GLU A 169 5.81 10.34 -3.04
N LEU A 170 6.70 11.33 -3.02
CA LEU A 170 6.67 12.44 -3.97
C LEU A 170 6.90 11.98 -5.40
N SER A 171 7.92 11.14 -5.64
CA SER A 171 8.25 10.63 -6.97
C SER A 171 7.09 9.82 -7.57
N LEU A 172 6.53 8.91 -6.78
CA LEU A 172 5.41 8.07 -7.18
C LEU A 172 4.12 8.89 -7.37
N PHE A 173 3.89 9.91 -6.55
CA PHE A 173 2.79 10.86 -6.75
C PHE A 173 2.91 11.61 -8.08
N LEU A 174 4.09 12.14 -8.40
CA LEU A 174 4.35 12.80 -9.69
C LEU A 174 4.12 11.82 -10.85
N GLY A 175 4.52 10.56 -10.71
CA GLY A 175 4.22 9.50 -11.67
C GLY A 175 2.73 9.35 -11.97
N ARG A 176 1.88 9.30 -10.92
CA ARG A 176 0.41 9.20 -11.08
C ARG A 176 -0.15 10.39 -11.88
N VAL A 177 0.29 11.60 -11.54
CA VAL A 177 -0.15 12.86 -12.17
C VAL A 177 0.30 12.95 -13.62
N ILE A 178 1.55 12.58 -13.93
CA ILE A 178 2.08 12.61 -15.29
C ILE A 178 1.31 11.62 -16.18
N ILE A 179 1.13 10.38 -15.72
CA ILE A 179 0.39 9.36 -16.48
C ILE A 179 -1.04 9.81 -16.75
N SER A 180 -1.77 10.29 -15.73
CA SER A 180 -3.15 10.74 -15.90
C SER A 180 -3.27 11.93 -16.85
N THR A 181 -2.35 12.90 -16.75
CA THR A 181 -2.34 14.09 -17.59
C THR A 181 -2.03 13.75 -19.04
N LEU A 182 -1.05 12.87 -19.29
CA LEU A 182 -0.71 12.40 -20.63
C LEU A 182 -1.90 11.69 -21.28
N CYS A 183 -2.59 10.80 -20.55
CA CYS A 183 -3.81 10.15 -21.05
C CYS A 183 -4.91 11.18 -21.41
N GLY A 184 -5.11 12.20 -20.57
CA GLY A 184 -6.04 13.29 -20.84
C GLY A 184 -5.69 14.08 -22.10
N VAL A 185 -4.42 14.47 -22.27
CA VAL A 185 -3.93 15.20 -23.44
C VAL A 185 -4.04 14.36 -24.71
N CYS A 186 -3.65 13.08 -24.67
CA CYS A 186 -3.80 12.17 -25.80
C CYS A 186 -5.27 12.03 -26.22
N THR A 187 -6.19 11.96 -25.25
CA THR A 187 -7.64 11.91 -25.51
C THR A 187 -8.12 13.19 -26.17
N TYR A 188 -7.66 14.36 -25.70
CA TYR A 188 -8.00 15.65 -26.30
C TYR A 188 -7.52 15.75 -27.76
N ILE A 189 -6.26 15.38 -28.03
CA ILE A 189 -5.71 15.38 -29.39
C ILE A 189 -6.48 14.41 -30.30
N PHE A 190 -6.74 13.20 -29.82
CA PHE A 190 -7.50 12.21 -30.57
C PHE A 190 -8.91 12.73 -30.90
N ALA A 191 -9.61 13.27 -29.91
CA ALA A 191 -10.95 13.77 -30.11
C ALA A 191 -10.94 14.98 -31.08
N TYR A 192 -10.03 15.94 -30.90
CA TYR A 192 -9.86 17.08 -31.81
C TYR A 192 -9.60 16.65 -33.26
N THR A 193 -8.74 15.65 -33.48
CA THR A 193 -8.45 15.14 -34.83
C THR A 193 -9.65 14.44 -35.48
N GLN A 194 -10.45 13.68 -34.71
CA GLN A 194 -11.67 13.05 -35.21
C GLN A 194 -12.76 14.08 -35.56
N PHE A 195 -12.94 15.12 -34.74
CA PHE A 195 -13.92 16.18 -35.02
C PHE A 195 -13.54 17.04 -36.24
N LYS A 196 -12.24 17.27 -36.48
CA LYS A 196 -11.78 17.99 -37.68
C LYS A 196 -12.06 17.22 -38.98
N LEU A 197 -12.15 15.88 -38.91
CA LEU A 197 -12.47 15.02 -40.06
C LEU A 197 -13.98 14.89 -40.31
N ASN A 198 -14.84 15.25 -39.36
CA ASN A 198 -16.29 15.11 -39.48
C ASN A 198 -16.99 16.35 -38.88
N PRO A 199 -17.19 17.43 -39.65
CA PRO A 199 -17.72 18.71 -39.17
C PRO A 199 -19.24 18.63 -38.98
N ALA A 200 -19.70 17.81 -38.04
CA ALA A 200 -21.03 17.93 -37.47
C ALA A 200 -20.94 18.93 -36.30
N ASN A 201 -21.90 19.85 -36.22
CA ASN A 201 -21.99 20.95 -35.25
C ASN A 201 -22.03 20.45 -33.80
N VAL A 202 -20.87 20.15 -33.23
CA VAL A 202 -20.72 19.64 -31.87
C VAL A 202 -20.02 20.73 -31.07
N ASP A 203 -20.71 21.26 -30.04
CA ASP A 203 -20.18 22.32 -29.17
C ASP A 203 -18.85 21.89 -28.53
N ASP A 204 -17.87 22.80 -28.50
CA ASP A 204 -16.54 22.59 -27.87
C ASP A 204 -16.64 22.13 -26.40
N SER A 205 -17.74 22.45 -25.71
CA SER A 205 -18.03 22.02 -24.35
C SER A 205 -18.19 20.49 -24.22
N SER A 206 -18.67 19.83 -25.28
CA SER A 206 -18.86 18.37 -25.29
C SER A 206 -17.56 17.59 -25.44
N LEU A 207 -16.48 18.23 -25.91
CA LEU A 207 -15.14 17.63 -26.05
C LEU A 207 -14.41 17.46 -24.72
N THR A 208 -14.73 18.34 -23.77
CA THR A 208 -14.03 18.41 -22.47
C THR A 208 -14.47 17.28 -21.55
N LEU A 209 -15.74 16.86 -21.61
CA LEU A 209 -16.29 15.83 -20.73
C LEU A 209 -15.59 14.46 -20.88
N PRO A 210 -15.40 13.90 -22.09
CA PRO A 210 -14.63 12.67 -22.26
C PRO A 210 -13.19 12.79 -21.76
N CYS A 211 -12.53 13.93 -21.96
CA CYS A 211 -11.17 14.16 -21.50
C CYS A 211 -11.06 14.14 -19.98
N VAL A 212 -12.01 14.78 -19.28
CA VAL A 212 -12.08 14.77 -17.81
C VAL A 212 -12.32 13.35 -17.29
N ILE A 213 -13.27 12.62 -17.88
CA ILE A 213 -13.58 11.24 -17.49
C ILE A 213 -12.35 10.34 -17.65
N VAL A 214 -11.67 10.40 -18.81
CA VAL A 214 -10.46 9.61 -19.06
C VAL A 214 -9.33 10.00 -18.12
N THR A 215 -9.13 11.29 -17.84
CA THR A 215 -8.08 11.75 -16.92
C THR A 215 -8.31 11.21 -15.51
N ILE A 216 -9.55 11.28 -15.00
CA ILE A 216 -9.91 10.74 -13.68
C ILE A 216 -9.75 9.22 -13.65
N GLY A 217 -10.24 8.52 -14.68
CA GLY A 217 -10.10 7.06 -14.79
C GLY A 217 -8.63 6.62 -14.84
N ALA A 218 -7.82 7.30 -15.65
CA ALA A 218 -6.38 7.05 -15.75
C ALA A 218 -5.64 7.29 -14.44
N TYR A 219 -6.06 8.27 -13.63
CA TYR A 219 -5.49 8.52 -12.31
C TYR A 219 -5.73 7.34 -11.35
N TYR A 220 -6.95 6.79 -11.30
CA TYR A 220 -7.23 5.63 -10.44
C TYR A 220 -6.53 4.36 -10.92
N ILE A 221 -6.47 4.12 -12.24
CA ILE A 221 -5.76 2.97 -12.79
C ILE A 221 -4.26 3.10 -12.52
N SER A 222 -3.66 4.28 -12.75
CA SER A 222 -2.23 4.50 -12.48
C SER A 222 -1.92 4.37 -10.99
N ALA A 223 -2.81 4.82 -10.10
CA ALA A 223 -2.68 4.64 -8.66
C ALA A 223 -2.55 3.15 -8.28
N LEU A 224 -3.38 2.26 -8.82
CA LEU A 224 -3.31 0.82 -8.53
C LEU A 224 -1.96 0.20 -8.91
N PHE A 225 -1.39 0.59 -10.05
CA PHE A 225 -0.06 0.11 -10.44
C PHE A 225 1.04 0.71 -9.58
N ILE A 226 0.96 2.01 -9.30
CA ILE A 226 1.96 2.73 -8.52
C ILE A 226 1.98 2.29 -7.06
N ASP A 227 0.85 1.84 -6.50
CA ASP A 227 0.79 1.26 -5.15
C ASP A 227 1.71 0.02 -5.01
N ILE A 228 1.84 -0.79 -6.07
CA ILE A 228 2.78 -1.94 -6.11
C ILE A 228 4.23 -1.46 -6.00
N PHE A 229 4.58 -0.39 -6.74
CA PHE A 229 5.91 0.20 -6.68
C PHE A 229 6.19 0.82 -5.31
N GLU A 230 5.22 1.53 -4.71
CA GLU A 230 5.37 2.09 -3.37
C GLU A 230 5.68 1.00 -2.34
N PHE A 231 4.90 -0.08 -2.38
CA PHE A 231 5.07 -1.19 -1.45
C PHE A 231 6.36 -1.99 -1.71
N GLY A 232 6.71 -2.21 -2.99
CA GLY A 232 7.96 -2.85 -3.39
C GLY A 232 9.20 -2.07 -2.95
N SER A 233 9.21 -0.75 -3.16
CA SER A 233 10.30 0.13 -2.71
C SER A 233 10.41 0.16 -1.18
N ARG A 234 9.30 0.20 -0.45
CA ARG A 234 9.31 0.03 1.02
C ARG A 234 9.91 -1.32 1.43
N THR A 235 9.58 -2.39 0.72
CA THR A 235 10.10 -3.73 0.98
C THR A 235 11.62 -3.76 0.79
N ILE A 236 12.12 -3.28 -0.34
CA ILE A 236 13.56 -3.22 -0.64
C ILE A 236 14.31 -2.42 0.43
N TYR A 237 13.75 -1.28 0.87
CA TYR A 237 14.37 -0.48 1.91
C TYR A 237 14.47 -1.21 3.25
N LEU A 238 13.41 -1.91 3.66
CA LEU A 238 13.44 -2.70 4.90
C LEU A 238 14.34 -3.94 4.78
N CYS A 239 14.41 -4.58 3.61
CA CYS A 239 15.41 -5.62 3.33
C CYS A 239 16.83 -5.08 3.47
N TYR A 240 17.09 -3.87 2.97
CA TYR A 240 18.37 -3.19 3.13
C TYR A 240 18.70 -2.89 4.60
N LEU A 241 17.75 -2.38 5.38
CA LEU A 241 17.98 -2.16 6.80
C LEU A 241 18.28 -3.47 7.54
N GLU A 242 17.57 -4.54 7.21
CA GLU A 242 17.81 -5.85 7.81
C GLU A 242 19.16 -6.45 7.39
N ASP A 243 19.52 -6.36 6.10
CA ASP A 243 20.84 -6.76 5.58
C ASP A 243 21.97 -6.01 6.31
N CYS A 244 21.79 -4.70 6.53
CA CYS A 244 22.73 -3.88 7.30
C CYS A 244 22.79 -4.22 8.79
N SER A 245 21.73 -4.79 9.36
CA SER A 245 21.69 -5.21 10.76
C SER A 245 22.33 -6.58 10.98
N LEU A 246 22.24 -7.48 10.00
CA LEU A 246 22.71 -8.86 10.10
C LEU A 246 24.13 -9.06 9.56
N ASN A 247 24.49 -8.32 8.52
CA ASN A 247 25.75 -8.46 7.80
C ASN A 247 26.66 -7.25 8.05
N ASP A 248 27.96 -7.49 8.13
CA ASP A 248 28.98 -6.46 8.36
C ASP A 248 29.77 -6.11 7.08
N GLY A 249 29.59 -6.89 6.00
CA GLY A 249 30.34 -6.74 4.75
C GLY A 249 31.67 -7.48 4.75
N SER A 250 31.96 -8.27 5.78
CA SER A 250 33.12 -9.15 5.82
C SER A 250 33.00 -10.29 4.80
N THR A 251 34.11 -10.98 4.51
CA THR A 251 34.09 -12.16 3.65
C THR A 251 33.25 -13.32 4.19
N GLU A 252 33.00 -13.34 5.52
CA GLU A 252 32.16 -14.34 6.18
C GLU A 252 30.67 -13.96 6.14
N LYS A 253 30.35 -12.66 6.15
CA LYS A 253 28.99 -12.11 6.09
C LYS A 253 28.89 -10.94 5.10
N PRO A 254 28.95 -11.24 3.78
CA PRO A 254 28.82 -10.21 2.76
C PRO A 254 27.40 -9.65 2.71
N TYR A 255 27.27 -8.40 2.28
CA TYR A 255 25.96 -7.79 2.02
C TYR A 255 25.27 -8.42 0.79
N TYR A 256 23.95 -8.57 0.85
CA TYR A 256 23.13 -9.00 -0.27
C TYR A 256 22.78 -7.83 -1.20
N MET A 257 22.75 -6.59 -0.70
CA MET A 257 22.43 -5.39 -1.47
C MET A 257 23.23 -5.27 -2.79
N ASP A 258 22.61 -4.75 -3.85
CA ASP A 258 23.32 -4.52 -5.12
C ASP A 258 24.26 -3.30 -5.06
N GLY A 259 25.15 -3.18 -6.07
CA GLY A 259 26.11 -2.08 -6.13
C GLY A 259 25.48 -0.70 -6.31
N SER A 260 24.40 -0.58 -7.08
CA SER A 260 23.65 0.67 -7.26
C SER A 260 22.96 1.11 -5.97
N LEU A 261 22.38 0.17 -5.21
CA LEU A 261 21.76 0.42 -3.92
C LEU A 261 22.80 0.84 -2.88
N ALA A 262 23.97 0.20 -2.91
CA ALA A 262 25.08 0.57 -2.04
C ALA A 262 25.63 1.96 -2.34
N GLU A 263 25.76 2.32 -3.62
CA GLU A 263 26.14 3.66 -4.06
C GLU A 263 25.14 4.72 -3.59
N ILE A 264 23.83 4.46 -3.75
CA ILE A 264 22.76 5.34 -3.27
C ILE A 264 22.87 5.60 -1.76
N PHE A 265 23.28 4.59 -0.98
CA PHE A 265 23.42 4.70 0.46
C PHE A 265 24.84 4.99 0.94
N GLY A 266 25.78 5.28 0.01
CA GLY A 266 27.16 5.62 0.35
C GLY A 266 27.91 4.53 1.09
N LYS A 267 27.55 3.25 0.89
CA LYS A 267 28.32 2.11 1.37
C LYS A 267 29.30 1.68 0.29
N ASP A 268 30.58 1.86 0.56
CA ASP A 268 31.65 1.29 -0.27
C ASP A 268 31.60 -0.23 -0.15
N ILE A 269 30.84 -0.89 -1.02
CA ILE A 269 31.04 -2.31 -1.26
C ILE A 269 32.35 -2.38 -2.02
N GLU A 270 33.41 -2.90 -1.39
CA GLU A 270 34.48 -3.52 -2.16
C GLU A 270 33.83 -4.63 -2.99
N MET A 271 33.39 -4.29 -4.21
CA MET A 271 32.98 -5.26 -5.21
C MET A 271 34.24 -6.00 -5.64
N LYS A 272 34.72 -6.89 -4.77
CA LYS A 272 35.59 -7.98 -5.16
C LYS A 272 34.71 -8.91 -5.98
N GLU A 273 34.56 -8.58 -7.26
CA GLU A 273 34.28 -9.56 -8.30
C GLU A 273 35.14 -10.79 -7.99
N LYS A 274 34.51 -11.84 -7.45
CA LYS A 274 35.17 -13.13 -7.39
C LYS A 274 35.36 -13.54 -8.84
N LYS A 275 36.60 -13.41 -9.32
CA LYS A 275 37.06 -14.00 -10.59
C LYS A 275 36.42 -15.39 -10.73
N PRO A 276 35.87 -15.73 -11.90
CA PRO A 276 35.37 -17.08 -12.14
C PRO A 276 36.49 -18.05 -11.83
N ARG A 277 36.24 -18.99 -10.92
CA ARG A 277 37.15 -20.12 -10.73
C ARG A 277 37.06 -20.93 -12.01
N VAL A 278 38.14 -20.86 -12.79
CA VAL A 278 38.45 -21.74 -13.93
C VAL A 278 38.34 -23.19 -13.48
#